data_AF-A0A9P5V3Z1-F1
#
_entry.id   AF-A0A9P5V3Z1-F1
#
_cell.length_a   1.000
_cell.length_b   1.000
_cell.length_c   1.000
_cell.angle_alpha   90.00
_cell.angle_beta   90.00
_cell.angle_gamma   90.00
#
_symmetry.space_group_name_H-M   'P 1'
#
loop_
_entity.id
_entity.type
_entity.pdbx_description
1 polymer ?
#
loop_
_entity_poly.entity_id
_entity_poly.type
_entity_poly.pdbx_seq_one_letter_code
_entity_poly.pdbx_strand_id
1 'polypeptide(L)'
;MATTSAVHTQESATTAAASSNDDSRHIYTVAAKSLQDCVELLQSLKAAMSVEAQEAQEAQEVQEQLQRQTNSNGNGVTTNGNDKNDISDSNSTPAGKSMRDIHHMSRSASQEAEQDPDSQAHSTSSTTSAKPPRAASSLPKAITPCPRSEMYTKPSVLACQGTIGKHVRHLHDHYRLLLATFPPTQGLPQEHQWSVDYDKRSREVPMESDIDYAIEELESIQHRLERHVVSLNKDSSHKQQNGAARTSTTEQDAPMPNDLLQPVTLMATIDPIKGPVSFQSTFGRELWFCSLHAVHHFAMIKVICAEFGMALTEGFGVAPSTLKSRMSQQ
;
A
#
# COMPACT_ATOMS: atom_id res chain seq x y z
N MET A 1 -51.48 49.48 3.58
CA MET A 1 -50.59 50.01 4.64
C MET A 1 -50.06 48.79 5.39
N ALA A 2 -48.89 48.25 5.04
CA ALA A 2 -47.59 48.53 5.69
C ALA A 2 -47.65 48.19 7.19
N THR A 3 -46.88 47.28 7.79
CA THR A 3 -45.43 47.06 7.65
C THR A 3 -45.01 45.64 8.11
N THR A 4 -44.00 45.12 7.43
CA THR A 4 -43.16 43.96 7.80
C THR A 4 -42.06 44.38 8.78
N SER A 5 -41.80 43.57 9.82
CA SER A 5 -40.52 43.59 10.55
C SER A 5 -39.81 42.26 10.33
N ALA A 6 -38.81 42.29 9.44
CA ALA A 6 -37.81 41.24 9.30
C ALA A 6 -36.71 41.49 10.34
N VAL A 7 -36.51 40.54 11.24
CA VAL A 7 -35.34 40.50 12.11
C VAL A 7 -34.19 39.87 11.31
N HIS A 8 -33.11 40.62 11.22
CA HIS A 8 -31.88 40.32 10.51
C HIS A 8 -31.14 39.16 11.20
N THR A 9 -30.93 38.04 10.49
CA THR A 9 -30.04 36.95 10.91
C THR A 9 -28.82 36.95 10.00
N GLN A 10 -27.86 37.83 10.26
CA GLN A 10 -26.64 37.96 9.44
C GLN A 10 -25.38 37.37 10.12
N GLU A 11 -25.53 36.78 11.30
CA GLU A 11 -24.41 36.27 12.12
C GLU A 11 -24.10 34.77 11.88
N SER A 12 -24.85 34.08 11.03
CA SER A 12 -24.75 32.63 10.82
C SER A 12 -23.91 32.19 9.60
N ALA A 13 -23.62 33.08 8.65
CA ALA A 13 -23.00 32.70 7.37
C ALA A 13 -21.45 32.64 7.43
N THR A 14 -20.82 33.50 8.23
CA THR A 14 -19.36 33.57 8.38
C THR A 14 -18.80 32.43 9.23
N THR A 15 -19.51 32.03 10.28
CA THR A 15 -19.19 30.87 11.12
C THR A 15 -19.39 29.54 10.39
N ALA A 16 -20.46 29.40 9.60
CA ALA A 16 -20.70 28.22 8.77
C ALA A 16 -19.64 28.03 7.66
N ALA A 17 -19.23 29.11 6.99
CA ALA A 17 -18.18 29.07 5.97
C ALA A 17 -16.80 28.75 6.56
N ALA A 18 -16.49 29.29 7.75
CA ALA A 18 -15.24 28.95 8.46
C ALA A 18 -15.21 27.49 8.93
N SER A 19 -16.34 26.97 9.43
CA SER A 19 -16.49 25.55 9.81
C SER A 19 -16.36 24.63 8.59
N SER A 20 -17.00 24.99 7.47
CA SER A 20 -16.93 24.20 6.23
C SER A 20 -15.52 24.12 5.67
N ASN A 21 -14.74 25.21 5.73
CA ASN A 21 -13.35 25.19 5.29
C ASN A 21 -12.46 24.37 6.25
N ASP A 22 -12.75 24.36 7.55
CA ASP A 22 -12.04 23.54 8.52
C ASP A 22 -12.32 22.04 8.30
N ASP A 23 -13.58 21.70 8.03
CA ASP A 23 -14.01 20.33 7.68
C ASP A 23 -13.37 19.87 6.36
N SER A 24 -13.42 20.70 5.30
CA SER A 24 -12.73 20.43 4.02
C SER A 24 -11.25 20.19 4.26
N ARG A 25 -10.59 21.10 4.98
CA ARG A 25 -9.16 20.99 5.30
C ARG A 25 -8.85 19.70 6.05
N HIS A 26 -9.67 19.34 7.04
CA HIS A 26 -9.48 18.13 7.81
C HIS A 26 -9.57 16.88 6.93
N ILE A 27 -10.61 16.76 6.10
CA ILE A 27 -10.81 15.61 5.20
C ILE A 27 -9.67 15.47 4.19
N TYR A 28 -9.23 16.57 3.57
CA TYR A 28 -8.08 16.54 2.66
C TYR A 28 -6.76 16.17 3.37
N THR A 29 -6.57 16.64 4.61
CA THR A 29 -5.39 16.30 5.42
C THR A 29 -5.37 14.81 5.77
N VAL A 30 -6.53 14.25 6.14
CA VAL A 30 -6.67 12.81 6.41
C VAL A 30 -6.38 11.99 5.15
N ALA A 31 -6.91 12.40 4.00
CA ALA A 31 -6.64 11.74 2.72
C ALA A 31 -5.15 11.75 2.35
N ALA A 32 -4.48 12.90 2.48
CA ALA A 32 -3.04 13.00 2.24
C ALA A 32 -2.25 12.11 3.20
N LYS A 33 -2.58 12.14 4.50
CA LYS A 33 -1.88 11.33 5.50
C LYS A 33 -2.04 9.83 5.26
N SER A 34 -3.20 9.37 4.80
CA SER A 34 -3.36 7.95 4.47
C SER A 34 -2.43 7.50 3.33
N LEU A 35 -2.16 8.34 2.32
CA LEU A 35 -1.23 8.00 1.25
C LEU A 35 0.22 8.01 1.75
N GLN A 36 0.59 8.99 2.59
CA GLN A 36 1.91 9.08 3.23
C GLN A 36 2.25 7.78 3.99
N ASP A 37 1.31 7.22 4.75
CA ASP A 37 1.54 5.95 5.48
C ASP A 37 1.92 4.79 4.54
N CYS A 38 1.32 4.76 3.35
CA CYS A 38 1.65 3.76 2.33
C CYS A 38 3.03 4.02 1.72
N VAL A 39 3.36 5.27 1.42
CA VAL A 39 4.68 5.66 0.88
C VAL A 39 5.79 5.28 1.85
N GLU A 40 5.66 5.59 3.15
CA GLU A 40 6.64 5.23 4.19
C GLU A 40 6.86 3.71 4.29
N LEU A 41 5.78 2.93 4.16
CA LEU A 41 5.89 1.47 4.10
C LEU A 41 6.70 1.03 2.88
N LEU A 42 6.35 1.52 1.68
CA LEU A 42 7.00 1.10 0.43
C LEU A 42 8.47 1.50 0.41
N GLN A 43 8.82 2.68 0.93
CA GLN A 43 10.20 3.10 1.10
C GLN A 43 10.96 2.18 2.06
N SER A 44 10.33 1.76 3.17
CA SER A 44 10.92 0.81 4.12
C SER A 44 11.14 -0.58 3.48
N LEU A 45 10.17 -1.05 2.69
CA LEU A 45 10.28 -2.31 1.94
C LEU A 45 11.40 -2.22 0.89
N LYS A 46 11.45 -1.14 0.11
CA LYS A 46 12.51 -0.88 -0.87
C LYS A 46 13.89 -0.92 -0.22
N ALA A 47 14.07 -0.23 0.91
CA ALA A 47 15.33 -0.23 1.64
C ALA A 47 15.73 -1.65 2.08
N ALA A 48 14.79 -2.44 2.59
CA ALA A 48 15.03 -3.83 2.99
C ALA A 48 15.41 -4.73 1.81
N MET A 49 14.84 -4.50 0.62
CA MET A 49 15.19 -5.19 -0.62
C MET A 49 16.60 -4.85 -1.11
N SER A 50 17.00 -3.58 -1.02
CA SER A 50 18.35 -3.12 -1.41
C SER A 50 19.45 -3.71 -0.52
N VAL A 51 19.21 -3.83 0.79
CA VAL A 51 20.18 -4.45 1.72
C VAL A 51 20.40 -5.92 1.37
N GLU A 52 19.34 -6.70 1.13
CA GLU A 52 19.47 -8.11 0.73
C GLU A 52 20.23 -8.26 -0.60
N ALA A 53 19.99 -7.35 -1.56
CA ALA A 53 20.71 -7.34 -2.83
C ALA A 53 22.21 -7.07 -2.65
N GLN A 54 22.58 -6.14 -1.76
CA GLN A 54 23.98 -5.85 -1.42
C GLN A 54 24.66 -7.05 -0.75
N GLU A 55 24.02 -7.64 0.26
CA GLU A 55 24.53 -8.84 0.95
C GLU A 55 24.72 -10.02 -0.02
N ALA A 56 23.78 -10.23 -0.96
CA ALA A 56 23.88 -11.27 -1.98
C ALA A 56 25.04 -11.02 -2.96
N GLN A 57 25.26 -9.77 -3.36
CA GLN A 57 26.37 -9.40 -4.23
C GLN A 57 27.72 -9.63 -3.53
N GLU A 58 27.87 -9.18 -2.28
CA GLU A 58 29.09 -9.40 -1.49
C GLU A 58 29.38 -10.90 -1.31
N ALA A 59 28.36 -11.72 -1.03
CA ALA A 59 28.52 -13.16 -0.91
C ALA A 59 28.98 -13.81 -2.22
N GLN A 60 28.46 -13.36 -3.37
CA GLN A 60 28.89 -13.84 -4.69
C GLN A 60 30.35 -13.45 -4.98
N GLU A 61 30.76 -12.22 -4.66
CA GLU A 61 32.14 -11.76 -4.84
C GLU A 61 33.13 -12.57 -3.98
N VAL A 62 32.79 -12.84 -2.72
CA VAL A 62 33.59 -13.69 -1.83
C VAL A 62 33.71 -15.11 -2.39
N GLN A 63 32.61 -15.67 -2.91
CA GLN A 63 32.60 -17.00 -3.50
C GLN A 63 33.46 -17.08 -4.78
N GLU A 64 33.40 -16.05 -5.64
CA GLU A 64 34.26 -15.94 -6.81
C GLU A 64 35.75 -15.83 -6.43
N GLN A 65 36.08 -15.05 -5.40
CA GLN A 65 37.46 -14.92 -4.91
C GLN A 65 38.00 -16.25 -4.39
N LEU A 66 37.20 -16.99 -3.63
CA LEU A 66 37.56 -18.33 -3.16
C LEU A 66 37.79 -19.29 -4.34
N GLN A 67 36.94 -19.25 -5.37
CA GLN A 67 37.08 -20.10 -6.56
C GLN A 67 38.32 -19.75 -7.39
N ARG A 68 38.71 -18.48 -7.46
CA ARG A 68 39.97 -18.04 -8.10
C ARG A 68 41.19 -18.52 -7.31
N GLN A 69 41.14 -18.50 -5.97
CA GLN A 69 42.23 -19.01 -5.13
C GLN A 69 42.39 -20.53 -5.26
N THR A 70 41.30 -21.29 -5.33
CA THR A 70 41.37 -22.75 -5.53
C THR A 70 41.91 -23.12 -6.92
N ASN A 71 41.53 -22.38 -7.96
CA ASN A 71 42.02 -22.64 -9.33
C ASN A 71 43.49 -22.23 -9.51
N SER A 72 43.96 -21.21 -8.80
CA SER A 72 45.37 -20.80 -8.77
C SER A 72 46.27 -21.84 -8.09
N ASN A 73 45.78 -22.53 -7.06
CA ASN A 73 46.54 -23.58 -6.35
C ASN A 73 46.53 -24.96 -7.07
N GLY A 74 45.73 -25.13 -8.12
CA GLY A 74 45.63 -26.40 -8.87
C GLY A 74 46.65 -26.59 -10.00
N ASN A 75 47.41 -25.56 -10.37
CA ASN A 75 48.28 -25.60 -11.57
C ASN A 75 49.77 -25.83 -11.27
N GLY A 76 50.09 -26.43 -10.11
CA GLY A 76 51.45 -26.57 -9.59
C GLY A 76 51.90 -28.00 -9.31
N VAL A 77 51.51 -29.00 -10.11
CA VAL A 77 52.16 -30.32 -10.10
C VAL A 77 52.28 -30.84 -11.53
N THR A 78 53.33 -30.41 -12.24
CA THR A 78 53.85 -31.14 -13.41
C THR A 78 54.84 -32.20 -12.92
N THR A 79 54.34 -33.40 -12.62
CA THR A 79 55.20 -34.58 -12.53
C THR A 79 55.58 -35.01 -13.93
N ASN A 80 56.88 -34.88 -14.24
CA ASN A 80 57.53 -35.64 -15.30
C ASN A 80 57.34 -37.14 -15.06
N GLY A 81 56.89 -37.86 -16.08
CA GLY A 81 56.82 -39.32 -16.07
C GLY A 81 56.22 -39.84 -17.36
N ASN A 82 57.08 -40.20 -18.31
CA ASN A 82 56.77 -41.06 -19.44
C ASN A 82 55.95 -42.28 -18.97
N ASP A 83 54.89 -42.64 -19.69
CA ASP A 83 54.94 -43.88 -20.47
C ASP A 83 53.80 -43.97 -21.47
N LYS A 84 54.18 -44.40 -22.67
CA LYS A 84 53.31 -44.82 -23.76
C LYS A 84 52.58 -46.09 -23.34
N ASN A 85 51.28 -46.17 -23.64
CA ASN A 85 50.74 -47.34 -24.33
C ASN A 85 49.37 -47.01 -24.93
N ASP A 86 49.33 -47.08 -26.26
CA ASP A 86 48.15 -47.39 -27.04
C ASP A 86 47.52 -48.70 -26.54
N ILE A 87 46.19 -48.77 -26.51
CA ILE A 87 45.40 -49.90 -27.03
C ILE A 87 43.96 -49.38 -27.21
N SER A 88 43.54 -49.45 -28.46
CA SER A 88 42.17 -49.39 -28.94
C SER A 88 41.29 -50.43 -28.27
N ASP A 89 40.05 -50.09 -27.89
CA ASP A 89 38.94 -50.91 -28.36
C ASP A 89 37.56 -50.23 -28.26
N SER A 90 36.67 -50.82 -29.05
CA SER A 90 35.52 -50.25 -29.69
C SER A 90 34.19 -50.50 -28.96
N ASN A 91 33.23 -49.64 -29.30
CA ASN A 91 31.80 -49.93 -29.46
C ASN A 91 30.89 -50.16 -28.24
N SER A 92 29.87 -49.29 -28.12
CA SER A 92 28.43 -49.60 -28.20
C SER A 92 27.56 -48.91 -27.14
N THR A 93 26.69 -48.01 -27.61
CA THR A 93 25.39 -47.66 -27.01
C THR A 93 24.37 -48.75 -27.43
N PRO A 94 23.23 -48.98 -26.74
CA PRO A 94 22.14 -47.99 -26.66
C PRO A 94 21.26 -47.99 -25.38
N ALA A 95 20.64 -46.83 -25.16
CA ALA A 95 19.23 -46.59 -24.77
C ALA A 95 18.60 -47.30 -23.54
N GLY A 96 18.24 -46.48 -22.54
CA GLY A 96 16.85 -46.25 -22.13
C GLY A 96 16.16 -47.27 -21.19
N LYS A 97 15.76 -46.82 -19.99
CA LYS A 97 14.35 -46.53 -19.63
C LYS A 97 14.17 -46.30 -18.12
N SER A 98 13.30 -45.33 -17.85
CA SER A 98 12.75 -44.89 -16.57
C SER A 98 11.80 -45.93 -15.95
N MET A 99 11.80 -46.05 -14.61
CA MET A 99 10.59 -46.25 -13.80
C MET A 99 10.91 -46.15 -12.29
N ARG A 100 10.36 -45.15 -11.61
CA ARG A 100 10.12 -45.16 -10.15
C ARG A 100 8.70 -44.66 -9.95
N ASP A 101 7.80 -45.59 -9.69
CA ASP A 101 6.42 -45.29 -9.35
C ASP A 101 6.21 -45.29 -7.83
N ILE A 102 5.42 -44.30 -7.47
CA ILE A 102 4.91 -43.90 -6.16
C ILE A 102 3.76 -44.82 -5.78
N HIS A 103 3.65 -45.21 -4.50
CA HIS A 103 2.34 -45.45 -3.88
C HIS A 103 2.36 -45.08 -2.40
N HIS A 104 1.70 -43.96 -2.09
CA HIS A 104 1.16 -43.61 -0.79
C HIS A 104 -0.33 -43.31 -0.99
N MET A 105 -1.21 -44.06 -0.33
CA MET A 105 -2.62 -43.71 -0.07
C MET A 105 -2.91 -44.21 1.35
N SER A 106 -3.14 -43.32 2.30
CA SER A 106 -4.39 -42.59 2.57
C SER A 106 -5.15 -43.27 3.72
N ARG A 107 -5.35 -42.53 4.83
CA ARG A 107 -6.47 -42.69 5.77
C ARG A 107 -6.72 -41.35 6.48
N SER A 108 -7.96 -40.88 6.35
CA SER A 108 -8.57 -39.74 7.03
C SER A 108 -9.24 -40.15 8.34
N ALA A 109 -9.36 -39.21 9.28
CA ALA A 109 -10.46 -38.97 10.25
C ALA A 109 -9.93 -38.02 11.35
N SER A 110 -10.38 -36.76 11.49
CA SER A 110 -11.67 -36.23 12.01
C SER A 110 -11.67 -35.97 13.54
N GLN A 111 -12.38 -34.89 13.92
CA GLN A 111 -12.84 -34.41 15.26
C GLN A 111 -11.89 -33.45 16.00
N GLU A 112 -12.23 -32.15 16.11
CA GLU A 112 -13.21 -31.48 16.99
C GLU A 112 -12.77 -31.40 18.47
N ALA A 113 -12.59 -30.18 18.99
CA ALA A 113 -13.02 -29.77 20.34
C ALA A 113 -12.72 -28.27 20.60
N GLU A 114 -13.79 -27.54 20.90
CA GLU A 114 -13.82 -26.25 21.59
C GLU A 114 -13.28 -26.37 23.04
N GLN A 115 -12.75 -25.27 23.60
CA GLN A 115 -13.24 -24.61 24.84
C GLN A 115 -12.19 -23.67 25.47
N ASP A 116 -12.60 -22.41 25.62
CA ASP A 116 -12.17 -21.47 26.68
C ASP A 116 -12.70 -21.96 28.05
N PRO A 117 -12.03 -21.63 29.17
CA PRO A 117 -12.61 -20.57 30.00
C PRO A 117 -11.63 -19.67 30.78
N ASP A 118 -12.16 -18.48 31.07
CA ASP A 118 -11.77 -17.49 32.08
C ASP A 118 -11.25 -18.07 33.41
N SER A 119 -10.24 -17.40 33.98
CA SER A 119 -10.09 -17.32 35.44
C SER A 119 -9.38 -16.03 35.87
N GLN A 120 -10.14 -15.18 36.55
CA GLN A 120 -9.67 -14.04 37.34
C GLN A 120 -8.83 -14.53 38.54
N ALA A 121 -7.74 -13.83 38.84
CA ALA A 121 -7.14 -13.83 40.17
C ALA A 121 -6.60 -12.43 40.52
N HIS A 122 -7.12 -11.89 41.62
CA HIS A 122 -6.62 -10.70 42.30
C HIS A 122 -5.19 -10.91 42.83
N SER A 123 -4.33 -9.90 42.70
CA SER A 123 -3.20 -9.72 43.61
C SER A 123 -2.86 -8.25 43.85
N THR A 124 -2.60 -7.94 45.10
CA THR A 124 -2.32 -6.65 45.71
C THR A 124 -0.87 -6.17 45.52
N SER A 125 -0.72 -4.84 45.58
CA SER A 125 0.41 -4.03 46.09
C SER A 125 1.77 -3.97 45.38
N SER A 126 2.03 -2.76 44.86
CA SER A 126 3.15 -1.84 45.21
C SER A 126 4.56 -2.03 44.62
N THR A 127 4.95 -0.98 43.88
CA THR A 127 6.28 -0.33 43.84
C THR A 127 7.42 -1.03 43.09
N THR A 128 7.74 -0.55 41.89
CA THR A 128 8.96 0.21 41.59
C THR A 128 8.97 0.61 40.11
N SER A 129 9.17 1.90 39.86
CA SER A 129 9.36 2.48 38.53
C SER A 129 10.70 2.00 37.95
N ALA A 130 10.65 0.91 37.19
CA ALA A 130 11.74 0.49 36.33
C ALA A 130 11.26 0.56 34.87
N LYS A 131 11.83 1.51 34.12
CA LYS A 131 11.70 1.64 32.66
C LYS A 131 11.96 0.26 32.02
N PRO A 132 11.06 -0.30 31.22
CA PRO A 132 11.29 -1.63 30.65
C PRO A 132 12.48 -1.57 29.70
N PRO A 133 13.35 -2.59 29.70
CA PRO A 133 14.39 -2.70 28.69
C PRO A 133 13.69 -2.82 27.34
N ARG A 134 14.10 -1.99 26.38
CA ARG A 134 13.67 -2.04 24.98
C ARG A 134 13.93 -3.46 24.48
N ALA A 135 12.89 -4.30 24.50
CA ALA A 135 12.97 -5.66 23.99
C ALA A 135 13.46 -5.54 22.55
N ALA A 136 14.61 -6.15 22.25
CA ALA A 136 14.96 -6.45 20.88
C ALA A 136 13.86 -7.36 20.35
N SER A 137 12.85 -6.77 19.71
CA SER A 137 11.74 -7.50 19.12
C SER A 137 12.34 -8.43 18.07
N SER A 138 12.39 -9.73 18.37
CA SER A 138 12.75 -10.74 17.38
C SER A 138 11.82 -10.54 16.19
N LEU A 139 12.40 -10.35 15.00
CA LEU A 139 11.65 -10.26 13.74
C LEU A 139 10.63 -11.41 13.69
N PRO A 140 9.38 -11.16 13.26
CA PRO A 140 8.39 -12.22 13.15
C PRO A 140 8.93 -13.32 12.23
N LYS A 141 8.83 -14.57 12.67
CA LYS A 141 9.27 -15.71 11.86
C LYS A 141 8.37 -15.82 10.64
N ALA A 142 8.97 -15.79 9.44
CA ALA A 142 8.22 -15.94 8.19
C ALA A 142 7.45 -17.27 8.17
N ILE A 143 6.18 -17.21 7.79
CA ILE A 143 5.30 -18.36 7.57
C ILE A 143 5.62 -18.94 6.19
N THR A 144 5.69 -18.08 5.18
CA THR A 144 6.06 -18.42 3.82
C THR A 144 7.46 -17.84 3.55
N PRO A 145 8.48 -18.67 3.28
CA PRO A 145 9.79 -18.18 2.86
C PRO A 145 9.66 -17.35 1.57
N CYS A 146 10.15 -16.12 1.61
CA CYS A 146 10.17 -15.22 0.47
C CYS A 146 11.46 -14.39 0.54
N PRO A 147 12.31 -14.39 -0.51
CA PRO A 147 13.36 -13.39 -0.63
C PRO A 147 12.72 -11.99 -0.54
N ARG A 148 13.39 -11.05 0.13
CA ARG A 148 12.84 -9.69 0.26
C ARG A 148 12.67 -9.06 -1.11
N SER A 149 13.59 -9.31 -2.04
CA SER A 149 13.56 -8.86 -3.43
C SER A 149 12.29 -9.24 -4.21
N GLU A 150 11.60 -10.31 -3.82
CA GLU A 150 10.35 -10.75 -4.47
C GLU A 150 9.09 -10.26 -3.74
N MET A 151 9.24 -9.70 -2.54
CA MET A 151 8.12 -9.54 -1.62
C MET A 151 7.00 -8.64 -2.13
N TYR A 152 7.35 -7.61 -2.88
CA TYR A 152 6.39 -6.68 -3.45
C TYR A 152 5.40 -7.36 -4.42
N THR A 153 5.89 -8.35 -5.17
CA THR A 153 5.17 -9.05 -6.23
C THR A 153 4.76 -10.46 -5.85
N LYS A 154 5.23 -10.98 -4.70
CA LYS A 154 4.92 -12.33 -4.24
C LYS A 154 3.45 -12.47 -3.85
N PRO A 155 2.71 -13.43 -4.45
CA PRO A 155 1.35 -13.72 -4.02
C PRO A 155 1.33 -14.30 -2.60
N SER A 156 0.49 -13.73 -1.75
CA SER A 156 0.26 -14.20 -0.38
C SER A 156 -0.74 -15.34 -0.35
N VAL A 157 -0.46 -16.38 0.44
CA VAL A 157 -1.44 -17.46 0.68
C VAL A 157 -2.49 -17.05 1.70
N LEU A 158 -2.18 -16.07 2.57
CA LEU A 158 -3.10 -15.57 3.59
C LEU A 158 -4.05 -14.47 3.09
N ALA A 159 -3.69 -13.76 2.02
CA ALA A 159 -4.45 -12.64 1.46
C ALA A 159 -5.01 -12.94 0.05
N CYS A 160 -5.63 -14.11 -0.12
CA CYS A 160 -6.34 -14.49 -1.36
C CYS A 160 -5.50 -14.38 -2.65
N GLN A 161 -4.21 -14.72 -2.60
CA GLN A 161 -3.26 -14.55 -3.73
C GLN A 161 -3.04 -13.09 -4.18
N GLY A 162 -3.41 -12.13 -3.33
CA GLY A 162 -3.03 -10.73 -3.48
C GLY A 162 -1.52 -10.55 -3.30
N THR A 163 -0.98 -9.52 -3.96
CA THR A 163 0.40 -9.06 -3.78
C THR A 163 0.35 -7.67 -3.14
N ILE A 164 1.47 -7.20 -2.57
CA ILE A 164 1.56 -5.82 -2.08
C ILE A 164 1.26 -4.85 -3.23
N GLY A 165 1.88 -5.04 -4.40
CA GLY A 165 1.65 -4.21 -5.58
C GLY A 165 0.20 -4.17 -6.06
N LYS A 166 -0.54 -5.30 -6.02
CA LYS A 166 -1.97 -5.33 -6.38
C LYS A 166 -2.83 -4.51 -5.42
N HIS A 167 -2.54 -4.55 -4.12
CA HIS A 167 -3.24 -3.73 -3.13
C HIS A 167 -2.91 -2.24 -3.29
N VAL A 168 -1.64 -1.92 -3.56
CA VAL A 168 -1.20 -0.55 -3.85
C VAL A 168 -1.84 0.01 -5.11
N ARG A 169 -1.88 -0.74 -6.21
CA ARG A 169 -2.61 -0.30 -7.41
C ARG A 169 -4.09 -0.10 -7.11
N HIS A 170 -4.70 -1.02 -6.38
CA HIS A 170 -6.14 -0.94 -6.09
C HIS A 170 -6.50 0.32 -5.29
N LEU A 171 -5.72 0.67 -4.25
CA LEU A 171 -5.97 1.89 -3.49
C LEU A 171 -5.66 3.15 -4.31
N HIS A 172 -4.56 3.13 -5.08
CA HIS A 172 -4.17 4.25 -5.96
C HIS A 172 -5.27 4.59 -6.96
N ASP A 173 -5.83 3.57 -7.64
CA ASP A 173 -6.88 3.75 -8.65
C ASP A 173 -8.11 4.47 -8.09
N HIS A 174 -8.49 4.20 -6.83
CA HIS A 174 -9.64 4.85 -6.21
C HIS A 174 -9.43 6.35 -6.05
N TYR A 175 -8.25 6.76 -5.55
CA TYR A 175 -7.89 8.17 -5.46
C TYR A 175 -7.77 8.80 -6.85
N ARG A 176 -7.05 8.16 -7.76
CA ARG A 176 -6.81 8.69 -9.10
C ARG A 176 -8.12 8.94 -9.84
N LEU A 177 -9.05 7.99 -9.84
CA LEU A 177 -10.33 8.10 -10.53
C LEU A 177 -11.24 9.18 -9.93
N LEU A 178 -11.25 9.31 -8.60
CA LEU A 178 -12.00 10.36 -7.91
C LEU A 178 -11.43 11.75 -8.24
N LEU A 179 -10.11 11.90 -8.24
CA LEU A 179 -9.44 13.21 -8.38
C LEU A 179 -9.21 13.64 -9.83
N ALA A 180 -9.27 12.73 -10.81
CA ALA A 180 -9.10 13.06 -12.22
C ALA A 180 -10.37 13.60 -12.89
N THR A 181 -11.54 13.37 -12.28
CA THR A 181 -12.85 13.59 -12.93
C THR A 181 -13.55 14.89 -12.50
N PHE A 182 -12.86 15.76 -11.76
CA PHE A 182 -13.46 17.03 -11.35
C PHE A 182 -13.76 17.90 -12.57
N PRO A 183 -15.02 18.28 -12.84
CA PRO A 183 -15.38 18.99 -14.05
C PRO A 183 -14.80 20.42 -14.04
N PRO A 184 -14.30 20.93 -15.18
CA PRO A 184 -13.88 22.31 -15.28
C PRO A 184 -15.09 23.23 -15.04
N THR A 185 -14.98 24.10 -14.04
CA THR A 185 -16.05 25.01 -13.58
C THR A 185 -16.34 26.17 -14.53
N GLN A 186 -15.67 26.27 -15.68
CA GLN A 186 -15.81 27.42 -16.58
C GLN A 186 -16.30 27.02 -17.98
N GLY A 187 -17.49 27.53 -18.31
CA GLY A 187 -17.97 27.65 -19.70
C GLY A 187 -18.69 26.43 -20.28
N LEU A 188 -18.83 25.34 -19.54
CA LEU A 188 -19.67 24.22 -19.98
C LEU A 188 -21.13 24.49 -19.63
N PRO A 189 -22.09 24.15 -20.53
CA PRO A 189 -23.50 24.20 -20.21
C PRO A 189 -23.78 23.35 -18.95
N GLN A 190 -24.85 23.72 -18.24
CA GLN A 190 -25.28 23.37 -16.88
C GLN A 190 -25.43 21.86 -16.57
N GLU A 191 -24.88 20.99 -17.39
CA GLU A 191 -25.21 19.56 -17.53
C GLU A 191 -23.99 18.62 -17.51
N HIS A 192 -22.77 19.11 -17.27
CA HIS A 192 -21.65 18.21 -16.96
C HIS A 192 -21.75 17.71 -15.51
N GLN A 193 -22.60 16.70 -15.30
CA GLN A 193 -22.74 15.98 -14.04
C GLN A 193 -21.41 15.26 -13.75
N TRP A 194 -20.78 15.60 -12.62
CA TRP A 194 -19.56 14.92 -12.18
C TRP A 194 -19.86 13.43 -11.98
N SER A 195 -19.17 12.58 -12.75
CA SER A 195 -19.31 11.13 -12.68
C SER A 195 -17.95 10.46 -12.51
N VAL A 196 -17.87 9.51 -11.58
CA VAL A 196 -16.71 8.66 -11.31
C VAL A 196 -17.10 7.22 -11.63
N ASP A 197 -16.33 6.56 -12.49
CA ASP A 197 -16.50 5.14 -12.80
C ASP A 197 -15.29 4.35 -12.27
N TYR A 198 -15.50 3.60 -11.18
CA TYR A 198 -14.47 2.81 -10.53
C TYR A 198 -14.08 1.54 -11.30
N ASP A 199 -14.77 1.18 -12.37
CA ASP A 199 -14.39 0.07 -13.24
C ASP A 199 -13.38 0.48 -14.31
N LYS A 200 -13.23 1.78 -14.58
CA LYS A 200 -12.27 2.35 -15.56
C LYS A 200 -10.83 2.37 -15.03
N ARG A 201 -10.37 1.24 -14.50
CA ARG A 201 -9.01 1.03 -14.02
C ARG A 201 -8.08 0.70 -15.18
N SER A 202 -6.88 1.26 -15.17
CA SER A 202 -5.84 0.83 -16.10
C SER A 202 -5.36 -0.57 -15.68
N ARG A 203 -5.40 -1.53 -16.60
CA ARG A 203 -5.15 -2.96 -16.28
C ARG A 203 -3.69 -3.38 -16.41
N GLU A 204 -2.81 -2.51 -16.89
CA GLU A 204 -1.37 -2.78 -17.03
C GLU A 204 -0.57 -1.55 -16.62
N VAL A 205 -0.37 -1.41 -15.31
CA VAL A 205 0.39 -0.30 -14.74
C VAL A 205 1.66 -0.90 -14.12
N PRO A 206 2.85 -0.32 -14.39
CA PRO A 206 4.10 -0.74 -13.75
C PRO A 206 3.99 -0.87 -12.23
N MET A 207 3.08 -0.11 -11.61
CA MET A 207 2.75 -0.12 -10.19
C MET A 207 2.59 -1.50 -9.53
N GLU A 208 2.06 -2.53 -10.22
CA GLU A 208 1.94 -3.86 -9.59
C GLU A 208 3.29 -4.58 -9.41
N SER A 209 4.30 -4.21 -10.19
CA SER A 209 5.61 -4.86 -10.26
C SER A 209 6.79 -3.96 -9.90
N ASP A 210 6.64 -2.66 -10.03
CA ASP A 210 7.66 -1.64 -9.84
C ASP A 210 7.30 -0.80 -8.61
N ILE A 211 8.07 -0.99 -7.54
CA ILE A 211 7.88 -0.29 -6.26
C ILE A 211 8.23 1.20 -6.37
N ASP A 212 9.16 1.57 -7.25
CA ASP A 212 9.58 2.95 -7.43
C ASP A 212 8.48 3.74 -8.14
N TYR A 213 7.97 3.18 -9.24
CA TYR A 213 6.81 3.75 -9.92
C TYR A 213 5.59 3.87 -8.98
N ALA A 214 5.38 2.88 -8.10
CA ALA A 214 4.30 2.92 -7.13
C ALA A 214 4.46 4.04 -6.09
N ILE A 215 5.68 4.26 -5.59
CA ILE A 215 5.99 5.36 -4.67
C ILE A 215 5.74 6.71 -5.37
N GLU A 216 6.27 6.90 -6.58
CA GLU A 216 6.14 8.15 -7.33
C GLU A 216 4.68 8.55 -7.57
N GLU A 217 3.83 7.61 -7.98
CA GLU A 217 2.41 7.89 -8.25
C GLU A 217 1.62 8.17 -6.96
N LEU A 218 1.90 7.45 -5.86
CA LEU A 218 1.29 7.73 -4.55
C LEU A 218 1.70 9.11 -4.03
N GLU A 219 3.00 9.43 -4.11
CA GLU A 219 3.53 10.74 -3.76
C GLU A 219 2.90 11.83 -4.62
N SER A 220 2.70 11.60 -5.92
CA SER A 220 2.04 12.56 -6.81
C SER A 220 0.62 12.91 -6.32
N ILE A 221 -0.19 11.92 -5.98
CA ILE A 221 -1.54 12.17 -5.42
C ILE A 221 -1.45 12.86 -4.05
N GLN A 222 -0.55 12.41 -3.18
CA GLN A 222 -0.36 13.01 -1.86
C GLN A 222 -0.02 14.50 -1.96
N HIS A 223 1.01 14.85 -2.75
CA HIS A 223 1.42 16.24 -2.94
C HIS A 223 0.30 17.09 -3.55
N ARG A 224 -0.53 16.53 -4.44
CA ARG A 224 -1.73 17.22 -4.94
C ARG A 224 -2.70 17.57 -3.81
N LEU A 225 -3.01 16.63 -2.93
CA LEU A 225 -3.89 16.86 -1.77
C LEU A 225 -3.29 17.90 -0.81
N GLU A 226 -2.00 17.80 -0.50
CA GLU A 226 -1.30 18.75 0.39
C GLU A 226 -1.25 20.17 -0.18
N ARG A 227 -0.97 20.32 -1.48
CA ARG A 227 -1.04 21.63 -2.15
C ARG A 227 -2.43 22.26 -2.01
N HIS A 228 -3.48 21.45 -2.10
CA HIS A 228 -4.85 21.94 -1.94
C HIS A 228 -5.17 22.33 -0.50
N VAL A 229 -4.73 21.55 0.49
CA VAL A 229 -4.80 21.93 1.92
C VAL A 229 -4.16 23.29 2.16
N VAL A 230 -2.98 23.55 1.57
CA VAL A 230 -2.30 24.85 1.67
C VAL A 230 -3.10 25.97 0.99
N SER A 231 -3.76 25.69 -0.14
CA SER A 231 -4.63 26.66 -0.83
C SER A 231 -5.80 27.10 0.04
N LEU A 232 -6.47 26.16 0.73
CA LEU A 232 -7.60 26.44 1.62
C LEU A 232 -7.20 27.37 2.80
N ASN A 233 -5.95 27.30 3.26
CA ASN A 233 -5.44 28.18 4.31
C ASN A 233 -5.27 29.65 3.83
N LYS A 234 -4.94 29.87 2.55
CA LYS A 234 -4.73 31.22 1.99
C LYS A 234 -6.04 31.96 1.77
N ASP A 235 -7.08 31.26 1.32
CA ASP A 235 -8.42 31.84 1.09
C ASP A 235 -9.08 32.34 2.39
N SER A 236 -8.69 31.78 3.54
CA SER A 236 -9.14 32.23 4.86
C SER A 236 -8.50 33.56 5.31
N SER A 237 -7.42 33.99 4.65
CA SER A 237 -6.59 35.13 5.09
C SER A 237 -6.66 36.37 4.17
N HIS A 238 -7.13 36.26 2.93
CA HIS A 238 -7.19 37.40 2.00
C HIS A 238 -8.48 37.42 1.13
N LYS A 239 -9.43 38.30 1.48
CA LYS A 239 -10.28 38.95 0.48
C LYS A 239 -9.43 40.00 -0.24
N GLN A 240 -8.81 39.66 -1.37
CA GLN A 240 -8.70 40.48 -2.60
C GLN A 240 -7.56 40.06 -3.54
N GLN A 241 -7.94 39.99 -4.82
CA GLN A 241 -7.20 40.33 -6.04
C GLN A 241 -6.22 39.33 -6.70
N ASN A 242 -6.64 38.98 -7.92
CA ASN A 242 -5.90 38.94 -9.18
C ASN A 242 -4.78 37.89 -9.37
N GLY A 243 -5.12 36.90 -10.20
CA GLY A 243 -4.72 36.93 -11.60
C GLY A 243 -3.30 36.47 -11.96
N ALA A 244 -3.27 35.40 -12.76
CA ALA A 244 -2.20 34.92 -13.64
C ALA A 244 -1.05 34.13 -12.98
N ALA A 245 -0.85 32.86 -13.37
CA ALA A 245 -0.18 32.47 -14.61
C ALA A 245 0.12 30.95 -14.68
N ARG A 246 -0.08 30.38 -15.87
CA ARG A 246 0.72 29.33 -16.57
C ARG A 246 0.59 27.86 -16.11
N THR A 247 -0.09 27.01 -16.88
CA THR A 247 0.37 26.21 -18.07
C THR A 247 1.18 24.96 -17.73
N SER A 248 0.46 23.86 -17.50
CA SER A 248 0.72 22.51 -18.03
C SER A 248 -0.53 21.67 -17.76
N THR A 249 -1.39 21.49 -18.76
CA THR A 249 -2.60 20.64 -18.64
C THR A 249 -2.20 19.17 -18.74
N THR A 250 -1.66 18.62 -17.67
CA THR A 250 -1.71 17.17 -17.40
C THR A 250 -2.91 16.90 -16.50
N GLU A 251 -3.52 15.71 -16.58
CA GLU A 251 -4.63 15.28 -15.69
C GLU A 251 -4.29 15.44 -14.19
N GLN A 252 -3.00 15.54 -13.85
CA GLN A 252 -2.47 15.71 -12.51
C GLN A 252 -2.65 17.13 -11.92
N ASP A 253 -2.98 18.15 -12.72
CA ASP A 253 -3.21 19.52 -12.24
C ASP A 253 -4.69 19.95 -12.32
N ALA A 254 -5.61 18.99 -12.50
CA ALA A 254 -7.03 19.28 -12.42
C ALA A 254 -7.39 19.91 -11.05
N PRO A 255 -8.18 21.00 -11.02
CA PRO A 255 -8.59 21.61 -9.77
C PRO A 255 -9.42 20.62 -8.94
N MET A 256 -9.38 20.77 -7.61
CA MET A 256 -10.21 19.97 -6.68
C MET A 256 -11.24 20.88 -6.01
N PRO A 257 -12.44 20.37 -5.65
CA PRO A 257 -13.49 21.19 -5.06
C PRO A 257 -13.20 21.54 -3.61
N ASN A 258 -13.49 22.80 -3.26
CA ASN A 258 -13.48 23.23 -1.86
C ASN A 258 -14.74 22.74 -1.11
N ASP A 259 -15.85 22.56 -1.83
CA ASP A 259 -17.13 22.12 -1.27
C ASP A 259 -17.21 20.59 -1.21
N LEU A 260 -17.18 20.04 0.01
CA LEU A 260 -17.33 18.60 0.26
C LEU A 260 -18.72 18.05 -0.09
N LEU A 261 -19.74 18.90 -0.18
CA LEU A 261 -21.10 18.50 -0.51
C LEU A 261 -21.35 18.46 -2.03
N GLN A 262 -20.36 18.82 -2.84
CA GLN A 262 -20.45 18.76 -4.29
C GLN A 262 -20.95 17.36 -4.73
N PRO A 263 -22.12 17.28 -5.40
CA PRO A 263 -22.69 16.00 -5.81
C PRO A 263 -21.80 15.29 -6.84
N VAL A 264 -21.63 13.99 -6.65
CA VAL A 264 -20.92 13.10 -7.57
C VAL A 264 -21.76 11.86 -7.86
N THR A 265 -21.76 11.43 -9.12
CA THR A 265 -22.41 10.21 -9.57
C THR A 265 -21.37 9.11 -9.64
N LEU A 266 -21.59 8.02 -8.93
CA LEU A 266 -20.68 6.87 -8.94
C LEU A 266 -21.18 5.82 -9.90
N MET A 267 -20.26 5.07 -10.48
CA MET A 267 -20.52 3.85 -11.22
C MET A 267 -19.49 2.79 -10.82
N ALA A 268 -19.96 1.58 -10.54
CA ALA A 268 -19.11 0.41 -10.30
C ALA A 268 -19.89 -0.88 -10.52
N THR A 269 -19.20 -1.93 -10.95
CA THR A 269 -19.74 -3.28 -11.07
C THR A 269 -19.44 -4.05 -9.79
N ILE A 270 -20.50 -4.44 -9.07
CA ILE A 270 -20.41 -5.27 -7.87
C ILE A 270 -20.83 -6.71 -8.16
N ASP A 271 -21.89 -6.88 -8.95
CA ASP A 271 -22.35 -8.18 -9.42
C ASP A 271 -21.91 -8.35 -10.89
N PRO A 272 -20.99 -9.29 -11.19
CA PRO A 272 -20.46 -9.47 -12.54
C PRO A 272 -21.53 -9.88 -13.55
N ILE A 273 -22.68 -10.37 -13.10
CA ILE A 273 -23.80 -10.79 -13.96
C ILE A 273 -24.70 -9.58 -14.28
N LYS A 274 -24.87 -8.63 -13.36
CA LYS A 274 -25.83 -7.53 -13.49
C LYS A 274 -25.25 -6.23 -14.05
N GLY A 275 -23.92 -6.15 -14.20
CA GLY A 275 -23.24 -4.97 -14.74
C GLY A 275 -23.12 -3.82 -13.73
N PRO A 276 -22.71 -2.62 -14.21
CA PRO A 276 -22.44 -1.48 -13.33
C PRO A 276 -23.72 -0.88 -12.75
N VAL A 277 -23.68 -0.53 -11.47
CA VAL A 277 -24.75 0.19 -10.78
C VAL A 277 -24.32 1.65 -10.62
N SER A 278 -25.25 2.57 -10.85
CA SER A 278 -25.05 4.00 -10.59
C SER A 278 -25.65 4.43 -9.25
N PHE A 279 -24.96 5.32 -8.52
CA PHE A 279 -25.41 5.82 -7.23
C PHE A 279 -24.96 7.27 -6.99
N GLN A 280 -25.79 8.08 -6.31
CA GLN A 280 -25.44 9.47 -5.96
C GLN A 280 -24.68 9.55 -4.63
N SER A 281 -23.64 10.38 -4.59
CA SER A 281 -22.88 10.69 -3.38
C SER A 281 -22.45 12.16 -3.37
N THR A 282 -21.60 12.52 -2.40
CA THR A 282 -20.91 13.80 -2.34
C THR A 282 -19.41 13.57 -2.39
N PHE A 283 -18.66 14.55 -2.89
CA PHE A 283 -17.21 14.43 -2.99
C PHE A 283 -16.52 14.10 -1.66
N GLY A 284 -16.88 14.82 -0.59
CA GLY A 284 -16.26 14.59 0.72
C GLY A 284 -16.52 13.19 1.27
N ARG A 285 -17.71 12.63 1.01
CA ARG A 285 -18.03 11.26 1.37
C ARG A 285 -17.16 10.25 0.61
N GLU A 286 -16.91 10.49 -0.67
CA GLU A 286 -16.09 9.60 -1.49
C GLU A 286 -14.59 9.73 -1.18
N LEU A 287 -14.10 10.94 -0.91
CA LEU A 287 -12.71 11.14 -0.48
C LEU A 287 -12.46 10.49 0.90
N TRP A 288 -13.45 10.56 1.79
CA TRP A 288 -13.43 9.84 3.06
C TRP A 288 -13.45 8.33 2.85
N PHE A 289 -14.29 7.83 1.94
CA PHE A 289 -14.31 6.42 1.54
C PHE A 289 -12.95 5.95 1.03
N CYS A 290 -12.29 6.70 0.14
CA CYS A 290 -10.93 6.38 -0.33
C CYS A 290 -9.94 6.23 0.83
N SER A 291 -10.05 7.10 1.84
CA SER A 291 -9.18 7.09 3.03
C SER A 291 -9.43 5.85 3.91
N LEU A 292 -10.69 5.50 4.16
CA LEU A 292 -11.04 4.27 4.88
C LEU A 292 -10.64 3.01 4.10
N HIS A 293 -10.82 3.03 2.78
CA HIS A 293 -10.47 1.93 1.89
C HIS A 293 -8.95 1.72 1.84
N ALA A 294 -8.16 2.79 1.87
CA ALA A 294 -6.71 2.72 2.01
C ALA A 294 -6.31 2.03 3.33
N VAL A 295 -6.90 2.43 4.46
CA VAL A 295 -6.66 1.79 5.78
C VAL A 295 -7.00 0.28 5.74
N HIS A 296 -8.09 -0.10 5.07
CA HIS A 296 -8.42 -1.51 4.86
C HIS A 296 -7.32 -2.24 4.08
N HIS A 297 -6.78 -1.65 3.01
CA HIS A 297 -5.68 -2.24 2.27
C HIS A 297 -4.37 -2.28 3.06
N PHE A 298 -4.09 -1.31 3.93
CA PHE A 298 -2.94 -1.38 4.84
C PHE A 298 -3.03 -2.56 5.79
N ALA A 299 -4.23 -2.91 6.26
CA ALA A 299 -4.43 -4.11 7.06
C ALA A 299 -4.13 -5.39 6.27
N MET A 300 -4.53 -5.46 4.99
CA MET A 300 -4.20 -6.60 4.12
C MET A 300 -2.70 -6.68 3.80
N ILE A 301 -2.08 -5.56 3.44
CA ILE A 301 -0.63 -5.50 3.22
C ILE A 301 0.13 -5.90 4.48
N LYS A 302 -0.35 -5.50 5.67
CA LYS A 302 0.23 -5.94 6.94
C LYS A 302 0.20 -7.45 7.13
N VAL A 303 -0.90 -8.11 6.73
CA VAL A 303 -0.99 -9.59 6.76
C VAL A 303 0.06 -10.20 5.84
N ILE A 304 0.22 -9.66 4.63
CA ILE A 304 1.24 -10.12 3.66
C ILE A 304 2.66 -9.96 4.22
N CYS A 305 2.97 -8.78 4.77
CA CYS A 305 4.27 -8.52 5.38
C CYS A 305 4.56 -9.47 6.56
N ALA A 306 3.56 -9.76 7.39
CA ALA A 306 3.70 -10.71 8.49
C ALA A 306 3.91 -12.15 7.99
N GLU A 307 3.23 -12.56 6.93
CA GLU A 307 3.43 -13.86 6.27
C GLU A 307 4.90 -14.06 5.86
N PHE A 308 5.51 -13.01 5.32
CA PHE A 308 6.90 -13.03 4.85
C PHE A 308 7.93 -12.63 5.92
N GLY A 309 7.51 -12.45 7.17
CA GLY A 309 8.41 -12.20 8.30
C GLY A 309 9.01 -10.79 8.37
N MET A 310 8.34 -9.79 7.79
CA MET A 310 8.75 -8.39 7.94
C MET A 310 8.21 -7.76 9.23
N ALA A 311 9.08 -7.05 9.93
CA ALA A 311 8.64 -6.09 10.95
C ALA A 311 8.07 -4.85 10.27
N LEU A 312 6.94 -4.39 10.78
CA LEU A 312 6.33 -3.12 10.38
C LEU A 312 6.39 -2.15 11.56
N THR A 313 6.26 -0.86 11.25
CA THR A 313 6.08 0.17 12.26
C THR A 313 4.86 -0.12 13.12
N GLU A 314 4.97 0.19 14.41
CA GLU A 314 3.86 0.02 15.34
C GLU A 314 2.68 0.88 14.89
N GLY A 315 1.49 0.28 14.85
CA GLY A 315 0.27 0.96 14.42
C GLY A 315 0.00 0.95 12.91
N PHE A 316 0.95 0.56 12.05
CA PHE A 316 0.65 0.41 10.61
C PHE A 316 -0.49 -0.59 10.40
N GLY A 317 -1.41 -0.27 9.47
CA GLY A 317 -2.59 -1.10 9.17
C GLY A 317 -3.59 -1.23 10.31
N VAL A 318 -3.47 -0.43 11.38
CA VAL A 318 -4.45 -0.36 12.47
C VAL A 318 -5.34 0.86 12.24
N ALA A 319 -6.66 0.70 12.42
CA ALA A 319 -7.58 1.81 12.29
C ALA A 319 -7.20 2.97 13.25
N PRO A 320 -7.22 4.24 12.80
CA PRO A 320 -6.87 5.39 13.65
C PRO A 320 -7.71 5.49 14.94
N SER A 321 -8.99 5.10 14.90
CA SER A 321 -9.86 5.04 16.08
C SER A 321 -9.36 4.06 17.14
N THR A 322 -8.85 2.90 16.72
CA THR A 322 -8.24 1.90 17.60
C THR A 322 -6.95 2.44 18.23
N LEU A 323 -6.12 3.15 17.46
CA LEU A 323 -4.92 3.81 17.99
C LEU A 323 -5.27 4.87 19.03
N LYS A 324 -6.27 5.71 18.74
CA LYS A 324 -6.79 6.71 19.66
C LYS A 324 -7.29 6.08 20.97
N SER A 325 -8.02 4.97 20.88
CA SER A 325 -8.49 4.24 22.07
C SER A 325 -7.33 3.74 22.93
N ARG A 326 -6.27 3.20 22.32
CA ARG A 326 -5.07 2.71 23.05
C ARG A 326 -4.32 3.86 23.73
N MET A 327 -4.20 5.00 23.05
CA MET A 327 -3.56 6.21 23.63
C MET A 327 -4.37 6.77 24.80
N SER A 328 -5.70 6.68 24.77
CA SER A 328 -6.54 7.15 25.88
C SER A 328 -6.58 6.21 27.10
N GLN A 329 -6.03 5.00 26.96
CA GLN A 329 -5.99 3.98 28.02
C GLN A 329 -4.60 3.85 28.69
N GLN A 330 -3.62 4.63 28.25
CA GLN A 330 -2.28 4.75 28.85
C GLN A 330 -2.19 5.98 29.75
#